data_AF-A0AAV8VA00-F1
#
_entry.id   AF-A0AAV8VA00-F1
#
_cell.length_a   1.000
_cell.length_b   1.000
_cell.length_c   1.000
_cell.angle_alpha   90.00
_cell.angle_beta   90.00
_cell.angle_gamma   90.00
#
_symmetry.space_group_name_H-M   'P 1'
#
loop_
_entity.id
_entity.type
_entity.pdbx_description
1 polymer ?
#
loop_
_entity_poly.entity_id
_entity_poly.type
_entity_poly.pdbx_seq_one_letter_code
_entity_poly.pdbx_strand_id
1 'polypeptide(L)'
;MLNVKRNIDVSKFYKLSAFLKRKSEGYKPEKAKVLTLDQIDKFLLEAPDKDFLMIKVVLIFGVAGACRGKKLHQLTISDVKK
;
A
#
# COMPACT_ATOMS: atom_id res chain seq x y z
N MET A 1 7.67 -13.24 -6.55
CA MET A 1 6.78 -14.20 -7.26
C MET A 1 5.45 -13.52 -7.51
N LEU A 2 4.99 -13.50 -8.77
CA LEU A 2 3.71 -12.91 -9.17
C LEU A 2 2.56 -13.83 -8.72
N ASN A 3 1.89 -13.48 -7.62
CA ASN A 3 0.73 -14.23 -7.15
C ASN A 3 -0.56 -13.53 -7.61
N VAL A 4 -1.07 -13.93 -8.78
CA VAL A 4 -2.23 -13.31 -9.41
C VAL A 4 -3.48 -14.12 -9.09
N LYS A 5 -4.09 -13.87 -7.91
CA LYS A 5 -5.49 -14.10 -7.43
C LYS A 5 -6.30 -15.35 -7.85
N ARG A 6 -5.81 -16.22 -8.72
CA ARG A 6 -6.39 -17.47 -9.20
C ARG A 6 -5.30 -18.48 -8.93
N ASN A 7 -5.60 -19.57 -8.24
CA ASN A 7 -4.67 -20.59 -7.75
C ASN A 7 -3.97 -21.35 -8.89
N ILE A 8 -3.32 -20.61 -9.79
CA ILE A 8 -2.63 -21.05 -10.98
C ILE A 8 -1.16 -21.02 -10.62
N ASP A 9 -0.56 -22.20 -10.62
CA ASP A 9 0.87 -22.34 -10.41
C ASP A 9 1.63 -21.85 -11.66
N VAL A 10 1.98 -20.57 -11.65
CA VAL A 10 2.73 -19.91 -12.73
C VAL A 10 4.15 -20.48 -12.90
N SER A 11 4.67 -21.23 -11.92
CA SER A 11 5.99 -21.85 -12.01
C SER A 11 6.08 -22.90 -13.12
N LYS A 12 4.95 -23.52 -13.49
CA LYS A 12 4.85 -24.52 -14.56
C LYS A 12 5.01 -23.93 -15.97
N PHE A 13 4.86 -22.61 -16.13
CA PHE A 13 4.94 -21.94 -17.43
C PHE A 13 6.31 -21.31 -17.66
N TYR A 14 7.34 -22.15 -17.86
CA TYR A 14 8.73 -21.70 -18.01
C TYR A 14 8.93 -20.76 -19.21
N LYS A 15 8.30 -21.03 -20.37
CA LYS A 15 8.37 -20.14 -21.55
C LYS A 15 7.80 -18.76 -21.27
N LEU A 16 6.65 -18.71 -20.60
CA LEU A 16 5.99 -17.47 -20.20
C LEU A 16 6.86 -16.70 -19.19
N SER A 17 7.42 -17.38 -18.20
CA SER A 17 8.31 -16.78 -17.21
C SER A 17 9.56 -16.18 -17.85
N ALA A 18 10.19 -16.91 -18.79
CA ALA A 18 11.34 -16.41 -19.54
C ALA A 18 10.99 -15.19 -20.40
N PHE A 19 9.85 -15.22 -21.08
CA PHE A 19 9.34 -14.11 -21.87
C PHE A 19 9.09 -12.86 -21.02
N LEU A 20 8.42 -13.01 -19.88
CA LEU A 20 8.14 -11.89 -18.95
C LEU A 20 9.43 -11.30 -18.38
N LYS A 21 10.42 -12.13 -18.02
CA LYS A 21 11.73 -11.65 -17.58
C LYS A 21 12.42 -10.80 -18.64
N ARG A 22 12.48 -11.27 -19.89
CA ARG A 22 13.02 -10.50 -21.02
C ARG A 22 12.27 -9.21 -21.26
N LYS A 23 10.94 -9.21 -21.14
CA LYS A 23 10.12 -7.99 -21.24
C LYS A 23 10.36 -7.00 -20.09
N SER A 24 10.81 -7.47 -18.93
CA SER A 24 11.18 -6.62 -17.79
C SER A 24 12.63 -6.15 -17.82
N GLU A 25 13.46 -6.61 -18.77
CA GLU A 25 14.83 -6.10 -18.93
C GLU A 25 14.77 -4.59 -19.26
N GLY A 26 15.52 -3.79 -18.50
CA GLY A 26 15.48 -2.33 -18.62
C GLY A 26 14.26 -1.65 -17.97
N TYR A 27 13.29 -2.40 -17.44
CA TYR A 27 12.21 -1.84 -16.64
C TYR A 27 12.78 -1.21 -15.38
N LYS A 28 12.71 0.12 -15.30
CA LYS A 28 12.94 0.84 -14.06
C LYS A 28 11.61 0.96 -13.34
N PRO A 29 11.44 0.34 -12.15
CA PRO A 29 10.23 0.54 -11.38
C PRO A 29 10.06 2.04 -11.12
N GLU A 30 8.98 2.61 -11.64
CA GLU A 30 8.58 3.95 -11.26
C GLU A 30 8.13 3.87 -9.80
N LYS A 31 8.98 4.40 -8.90
CA LYS A 31 8.61 4.51 -7.50
C LYS A 31 7.41 5.44 -7.43
N ALA A 32 6.31 4.97 -6.86
CA ALA A 32 5.22 5.86 -6.49
C ALA A 32 5.79 7.04 -5.70
N LYS A 33 5.26 8.24 -5.93
CA LYS A 33 5.65 9.41 -5.15
C LYS A 33 5.44 9.09 -3.68
N VAL A 34 6.52 9.12 -2.92
CA VAL A 34 6.49 8.88 -1.47
C VAL A 34 6.27 10.22 -0.79
N LEU A 35 5.34 10.27 0.16
CA LEU A 35 5.15 11.45 1.00
C LEU A 35 6.39 11.64 1.88
N THR A 36 6.91 12.87 1.94
CA THR A 36 7.94 13.23 2.93
C THR A 36 7.30 13.43 4.31
N LEU A 37 8.11 13.40 5.38
CA LEU A 37 7.63 13.70 6.72
C LEU A 37 7.01 15.10 6.79
N ASP A 38 7.67 16.12 6.21
CA ASP A 38 7.12 17.47 6.16
C ASP A 38 5.76 17.54 5.45
N GLN A 39 5.55 16.76 4.38
CA GLN A 39 4.27 16.69 3.69
C GLN A 39 3.19 16.00 4.53
N ILE A 40 3.57 14.97 5.29
CA ILE A 40 2.68 14.29 6.24
C ILE A 40 2.28 15.26 7.35
N ASP A 41 3.24 15.93 7.97
CA ASP A 41 3.01 16.86 9.08
C ASP A 41 2.15 18.04 8.62
N LYS A 42 2.49 18.63 7.47
CA LYS A 42 1.68 19.69 6.87
C LYS A 42 0.24 19.25 6.64
N PHE A 43 0.03 18.06 6.09
CA PHE A 43 -1.31 17.53 5.86
C PHE A 43 -2.05 17.29 7.19
N LEU A 44 -1.41 16.70 8.18
CA LEU A 44 -2.01 16.42 9.48
C LEU A 44 -2.40 17.71 10.23
N LEU A 45 -1.61 18.76 10.12
CA LEU A 45 -1.82 20.02 10.83
C LEU A 45 -2.75 20.98 10.09
N GLU A 46 -2.60 21.13 8.78
CA GLU A 46 -3.27 22.20 8.03
C GLU A 46 -4.55 21.74 7.30
N ALA A 47 -4.69 20.45 6.97
CA ALA A 47 -5.87 20.00 6.23
C ALA A 47 -7.14 20.07 7.11
N PRO A 48 -8.30 20.53 6.61
CA PRO A 48 -9.51 20.63 7.41
C PRO A 48 -10.05 19.27 7.85
N ASP A 49 -10.31 19.08 9.15
CA ASP A 49 -10.83 17.81 9.68
C ASP A 49 -12.22 17.48 9.15
N LYS A 50 -13.06 18.49 8.89
CA LYS A 50 -14.40 18.30 8.32
C LYS A 50 -14.38 17.49 7.01
N ASP A 51 -13.29 17.58 6.24
CA ASP A 51 -13.14 16.94 4.94
C ASP A 51 -12.18 15.73 5.01
N PHE A 52 -11.18 15.79 5.90
CA PHE A 52 -10.04 14.86 5.88
C PHE A 52 -9.82 14.06 7.16
N LEU A 53 -10.67 14.18 8.20
CA LEU A 53 -10.47 13.51 9.49
C LEU A 53 -10.18 12.00 9.33
N MET A 54 -11.00 11.30 8.56
CA MET A 54 -10.84 9.86 8.34
C MET A 54 -9.50 9.53 7.65
N ILE A 55 -9.09 10.34 6.68
CA ILE A 55 -7.84 10.14 5.93
C ILE A 55 -6.64 10.40 6.83
N LYS A 56 -6.69 11.43 7.68
CA LYS A 56 -5.65 11.71 8.68
C LYS A 56 -5.47 10.53 9.64
N VAL A 57 -6.56 9.99 10.17
CA VAL A 57 -6.53 8.82 11.05
C VAL A 57 -5.89 7.63 10.32
N VAL A 58 -6.37 7.30 9.12
CA VAL A 58 -5.80 6.23 8.28
C VAL A 58 -4.30 6.42 8.02
N LEU A 59 -3.87 7.65 7.71
CA LEU A 59 -2.47 7.99 7.48
C LEU A 59 -1.62 7.71 8.72
N ILE A 60 -2.09 8.12 9.91
CA ILE A 60 -1.40 7.87 11.18
C ILE A 60 -1.23 6.37 11.42
N PHE A 61 -2.29 5.57 11.23
CA PHE A 61 -2.21 4.10 11.35
C PHE A 61 -1.22 3.48 10.36
N GLY A 62 -1.16 4.01 9.14
CA GLY A 62 -0.23 3.57 8.10
C GLY A 62 1.22 3.88 8.44
N VAL A 63 1.50 5.12 8.86
CA VAL A 63 2.86 5.59 9.22
C VAL A 63 3.37 4.91 10.50
N ALA A 64 2.52 4.76 11.52
CA ALA A 64 2.87 4.06 12.75
C ALA A 64 3.06 2.54 12.57
N GLY A 65 2.75 2.00 11.38
CA GLY A 65 2.84 0.57 11.09
C GLY A 65 1.79 -0.28 11.80
N ALA A 66 0.77 0.34 12.39
CA ALA A 66 -0.26 -0.33 13.19
C ALA A 66 -1.16 -1.24 12.35
N CYS A 67 -1.40 -0.93 11.07
CA CYS A 67 -2.22 -1.74 10.17
C CYS A 67 -1.74 -1.73 8.71
N ARG A 68 -1.52 -2.92 8.12
CA ARG A 68 -1.28 -3.09 6.67
C ARG A 68 -2.61 -3.26 5.94
N GLY A 69 -2.79 -2.60 4.80
CA GLY A 69 -4.00 -2.51 3.94
C GLY A 69 -5.23 -3.34 4.33
N LYS A 70 -5.18 -4.68 4.22
CA LYS A 70 -6.31 -5.55 4.57
C LYS A 70 -6.79 -5.43 6.02
N LYS A 71 -5.86 -5.28 6.98
CA LYS A 71 -6.19 -5.12 8.40
C LYS A 71 -6.84 -3.76 8.69
N LEU A 72 -6.42 -2.72 7.97
CA LEU A 72 -6.98 -1.38 8.13
C LEU A 72 -8.47 -1.31 7.72
N HIS A 73 -8.84 -2.02 6.65
CA HIS A 73 -10.23 -2.07 6.21
C HIS A 73 -11.14 -2.88 7.17
N GLN A 74 -10.55 -3.81 7.93
CA GLN A 74 -11.31 -4.68 8.85
C GLN A 74 -11.34 -4.12 10.28
N LEU A 75 -10.76 -2.95 10.51
CA LEU A 75 -10.63 -2.33 11.82
C LEU A 75 -12.01 -1.90 12.32
N THR A 76 -12.36 -2.36 13.51
CA THR A 76 -13.62 -2.04 14.18
C THR A 76 -13.35 -1.19 15.42
N ILE A 77 -14.40 -0.56 15.96
CA ILE A 77 -14.31 0.25 17.19
C ILE A 77 -13.78 -0.61 18.36
N SER A 78 -14.12 -1.91 18.37
CA SER A 78 -13.67 -2.86 19.40
C SER A 78 -12.16 -3.07 19.42
N ASP A 79 -11.47 -2.81 18.31
CA ASP A 79 -10.01 -2.95 18.21
C ASP A 79 -9.27 -1.74 18.80
N VAL A 80 -9.98 -0.64 19.05
CA VAL A 80 -9.43 0.59 19.67
C VAL A 80 -9.69 0.54 21.17
N LYS A 81 -8.63 0.28 21.94
CA LYS A 81 -8.68 0.32 23.40
C LYS A 81 -8.40 1.73 23.92
N LYS A 82 -9.13 2.10 24.97
CA LYS A 82 -8.94 3.35 25.70
C LYS A 82 -7.80 3.22 26.71
#